data_AF-D9WAR4-F1
#
_entry.id   AF-D9WAR4-F1
#
_cell.length_a   1.000
_cell.length_b   1.000
_cell.length_c   1.000
_cell.angle_alpha   90.00
_cell.angle_beta   90.00
_cell.angle_gamma   90.00
#
_symmetry.space_group_name_H-M   'P 1'
#
loop_
_entity.id
_entity.type
_entity.pdbx_description
1 polymer ?
#
loop_
_entity_poly.entity_id
_entity_poly.type
_entity_poly.pdbx_seq_one_letter_code
_entity_poly.pdbx_strand_id
1 'polypeptide(L)'
;MRLEGLQQVVPRRRELLDAIVLQKLSDLVIREADGDQRLNVVLRVVRRENHGVAPTFDVVLVGVGPDIHVASLFPELPGVRETERTAVAVRGAPKPPPTRVSLTLPAIRAAREVWLLAAGEDKARAVTIALSGAGEIQAPAAGAYGRSRTLWLLDRAAASGLPRELYPPASP
;
A
#
# COMPACT_ATOMS: atom_id res chain seq x y z
N MET A 1 -18.88 -19.17 -37.02
CA MET A 1 -19.15 -17.72 -37.13
C MET A 1 -20.05 -17.32 -35.96
N ARG A 2 -19.58 -16.39 -35.10
CA ARG A 2 -20.25 -15.53 -34.07
C ARG A 2 -21.37 -16.13 -33.18
N LEU A 3 -21.20 -16.24 -31.86
CA LEU A 3 -21.43 -15.22 -30.78
C LEU A 3 -22.88 -14.70 -30.70
N GLU A 4 -23.56 -14.91 -29.55
CA GLU A 4 -24.10 -13.91 -28.59
C GLU A 4 -24.85 -14.69 -27.47
N GLY A 5 -24.50 -14.57 -26.19
CA GLY A 5 -25.22 -13.68 -25.27
C GLY A 5 -25.57 -14.39 -23.95
N LEU A 6 -24.60 -14.55 -23.05
CA LEU A 6 -24.85 -14.95 -21.65
C LEU A 6 -24.76 -13.72 -20.76
N GLN A 7 -25.90 -13.35 -20.19
CA GLN A 7 -26.06 -12.30 -19.19
C GLN A 7 -25.16 -12.61 -17.98
N GLN A 8 -24.14 -11.79 -17.77
CA GLN A 8 -23.44 -11.75 -16.49
C GLN A 8 -24.30 -10.99 -15.48
N VAL A 9 -24.62 -11.67 -14.39
CA VAL A 9 -25.20 -11.10 -13.18
C VAL A 9 -24.20 -10.07 -12.64
N VAL A 10 -24.52 -8.78 -12.81
CA VAL A 10 -23.75 -7.66 -12.26
C VAL A 10 -24.03 -7.56 -10.75
N PRO A 11 -23.05 -7.77 -9.86
CA PRO A 11 -23.27 -7.59 -8.43
C PRO A 11 -23.41 -6.09 -8.09
N ARG A 12 -24.32 -5.77 -7.16
CA ARG A 12 -24.62 -4.39 -6.74
C ARG A 12 -23.45 -3.80 -5.93
N ARG A 13 -23.20 -2.51 -6.21
CA ARG A 13 -22.05 -1.65 -5.87
C ARG A 13 -21.74 -1.39 -4.38
N ARG A 14 -22.29 -2.11 -3.40
CA ARG A 14 -22.25 -1.69 -1.97
C ARG A 14 -21.60 -2.66 -0.98
N GLU A 15 -21.07 -3.80 -1.43
CA GLU A 15 -20.57 -4.85 -0.51
C GLU A 15 -19.15 -5.36 -0.83
N LEU A 16 -18.44 -4.73 -1.78
CA LEU A 16 -16.99 -4.90 -1.92
C LEU A 16 -16.25 -3.83 -1.10
N LEU A 17 -16.11 -4.15 0.19
CA LEU A 17 -14.92 -4.01 1.04
C LEU A 17 -14.11 -2.71 0.90
N ASP A 18 -13.95 -1.97 2.01
CA ASP A 18 -13.09 -0.78 2.20
C ASP A 18 -11.58 -1.09 2.07
N ALA A 19 -11.19 -1.83 1.03
CA ALA A 19 -9.82 -2.15 0.67
C ALA A 19 -9.26 -1.04 -0.21
N ILE A 20 -8.46 -0.16 0.39
CA ILE A 20 -7.74 0.86 -0.38
C ILE A 20 -6.51 0.22 -1.04
N VAL A 21 -6.58 0.04 -2.36
CA VAL A 21 -5.41 -0.32 -3.20
C VAL A 21 -4.63 0.96 -3.51
N LEU A 22 -3.67 1.31 -2.64
CA LEU A 22 -2.99 2.60 -2.71
C LEU A 22 -2.05 2.77 -3.90
N GLN A 23 -1.59 1.67 -4.53
CA GLN A 23 -0.67 1.80 -5.66
C GLN A 23 -1.30 2.37 -6.93
N LYS A 24 -2.62 2.26 -7.11
CA LYS A 24 -3.30 2.67 -8.35
C LYS A 24 -4.21 3.89 -8.18
N LEU A 25 -4.43 4.36 -6.95
CA LEU A 25 -5.18 5.59 -6.71
C LEU A 25 -4.42 6.85 -7.16
N SER A 26 -3.10 6.76 -7.36
CA SER A 26 -2.34 7.81 -8.04
C SER A 26 -2.79 8.03 -9.49
N ASP A 27 -3.27 6.97 -10.15
CA ASP A 27 -3.55 6.98 -11.59
C ASP A 27 -5.04 7.20 -11.87
N LEU A 28 -5.94 6.76 -10.97
CA LEU A 28 -7.37 6.73 -11.23
C LEU A 28 -8.12 8.02 -10.84
N VAL A 29 -7.58 8.85 -9.94
CA VAL A 29 -8.31 10.04 -9.45
C VAL A 29 -7.92 11.33 -10.17
N ILE A 30 -6.78 11.40 -10.88
CA ILE A 30 -6.18 12.71 -11.17
C ILE A 30 -5.56 12.79 -12.57
N ARG A 31 -6.45 12.95 -13.54
CA ARG A 31 -6.14 13.72 -14.75
C ARG A 31 -6.43 15.18 -14.40
N GLU A 32 -5.42 16.06 -14.38
CA GLU A 32 -5.54 17.54 -14.29
C GLU A 32 -5.65 18.23 -12.91
N ALA A 33 -4.82 17.89 -11.91
CA ALA A 33 -4.66 18.74 -10.72
C ALA A 33 -3.20 18.78 -10.19
N ASP A 34 -2.78 19.91 -9.62
CA ASP A 34 -1.48 20.10 -8.95
C ASP A 34 -1.43 19.35 -7.58
N GLY A 35 -0.24 19.03 -7.07
CA GLY A 35 0.02 18.16 -5.92
C GLY A 35 -0.82 18.47 -4.67
N ASP A 36 -1.05 19.74 -4.37
CA ASP A 36 -1.83 20.16 -3.20
C ASP A 36 -3.34 19.97 -3.41
N GLN A 37 -3.83 20.15 -4.65
CA GLN A 37 -5.21 19.81 -5.01
C GLN A 37 -5.45 18.30 -4.96
N ARG A 38 -4.45 17.49 -5.34
CA ARG A 38 -4.49 16.02 -5.22
C ARG A 38 -4.67 15.58 -3.78
N LEU A 39 -3.91 16.20 -2.87
CA LEU A 39 -3.94 15.90 -1.45
C LEU A 39 -5.34 16.18 -0.87
N ASN A 40 -5.95 17.31 -1.23
CA ASN A 40 -7.29 17.67 -0.77
C ASN A 40 -8.37 16.67 -1.22
N VAL A 41 -8.26 16.12 -2.43
CA VAL A 41 -9.19 15.09 -2.92
C VAL A 41 -9.02 13.79 -2.13
N VAL A 42 -7.78 13.33 -1.94
CA VAL A 42 -7.48 12.11 -1.15
C VAL A 42 -7.99 12.27 0.28
N LEU A 43 -7.70 13.40 0.92
CA LEU A 43 -8.19 13.69 2.27
C LEU A 43 -9.73 13.72 2.32
N ARG A 44 -10.40 14.23 1.28
CA ARG A 44 -11.86 14.24 1.21
C ARG A 44 -12.45 12.84 1.08
N VAL A 45 -11.86 11.97 0.26
CA VAL A 45 -12.29 10.56 0.13
C VAL A 45 -12.11 9.85 1.47
N VAL A 46 -10.91 9.95 2.04
CA VAL A 46 -10.54 9.32 3.31
C VAL A 46 -11.42 9.81 4.48
N ARG A 47 -11.76 11.11 4.52
CA ARG A 47 -12.65 11.69 5.55
C ARG A 47 -14.12 11.35 5.34
N ARG A 48 -14.59 11.20 4.10
CA ARG A 48 -16.01 10.89 3.82
C ARG A 48 -16.39 9.50 4.30
N GLU A 49 -15.43 8.56 4.27
CA GLU A 49 -15.63 7.18 4.71
C GLU A 49 -15.42 6.99 6.23
N ASN A 50 -15.02 8.04 6.96
CA ASN A 50 -14.65 7.93 8.38
C ASN A 50 -15.25 9.03 9.25
N HIS A 51 -16.04 8.64 10.26
CA HIS A 51 -16.64 9.55 11.25
C HIS A 51 -15.73 9.88 12.46
N GLY A 52 -14.40 9.68 12.35
CA GLY A 52 -13.42 9.84 13.45
C GLY A 52 -12.14 10.61 13.07
N VAL A 53 -11.23 10.82 14.04
CA VAL A 53 -10.01 11.67 13.92
C VAL A 53 -8.96 11.10 12.97
N ALA A 54 -8.93 9.78 12.79
CA ALA A 54 -8.12 9.08 11.78
C ALA A 54 -8.99 8.04 11.07
N PRO A 55 -8.75 7.78 9.78
CA PRO A 55 -9.52 6.77 9.06
C PRO A 55 -9.24 5.37 9.62
N THR A 56 -10.29 4.61 9.89
CA THR A 56 -10.17 3.20 10.29
C THR A 56 -10.47 2.33 9.08
N PHE A 57 -9.43 1.72 8.52
CA PHE A 57 -9.55 0.78 7.41
C PHE A 57 -9.68 -0.66 7.95
N ASP A 58 -10.49 -1.50 7.30
CA ASP A 58 -10.43 -2.94 7.54
C ASP A 58 -9.13 -3.52 6.99
N VAL A 59 -8.81 -3.22 5.72
CA VAL A 59 -7.61 -3.72 5.04
C VAL A 59 -6.94 -2.61 4.25
N VAL A 60 -5.64 -2.42 4.46
CA VAL A 60 -4.79 -1.61 3.58
C VAL A 60 -3.91 -2.53 2.74
N LEU A 61 -4.01 -2.39 1.42
CA LEU A 61 -3.25 -3.19 0.46
C LEU A 61 -2.15 -2.33 -0.17
N VAL A 62 -0.88 -2.70 0.05
CA VAL A 62 0.28 -1.96 -0.44
C VAL A 62 1.27 -2.88 -1.17
N GLY A 63 1.80 -2.41 -2.29
CA GLY A 63 2.91 -3.08 -2.96
C GLY A 63 4.26 -2.63 -2.37
N VAL A 64 5.25 -3.52 -2.45
CA VAL A 64 6.63 -3.25 -2.01
C VAL A 64 7.52 -2.95 -3.23
N GLY A 65 8.18 -1.80 -3.20
CA GLY A 65 9.17 -1.43 -4.20
C GLY A 65 10.49 -2.21 -4.03
N PRO A 66 11.29 -2.34 -5.10
CA PRO A 66 12.63 -2.97 -5.02
C PRO A 66 13.63 -2.18 -4.16
N ASP A 67 13.29 -0.92 -3.86
CA ASP A 67 13.92 0.04 -2.94
C ASP A 67 13.24 0.05 -1.57
N ILE A 68 12.42 -0.95 -1.23
CA ILE A 68 11.77 -1.14 0.08
C ILE A 68 10.69 -0.09 0.40
N HIS A 69 10.31 0.76 -0.56
CA HIS A 69 9.22 1.72 -0.38
C HIS A 69 7.85 1.02 -0.32
N VAL A 70 6.89 1.64 0.37
CA VAL A 70 5.46 1.31 0.33
C VAL A 70 4.65 2.57 0.07
N ALA A 71 3.47 2.44 -0.54
CA ALA A 71 2.70 3.59 -1.02
C ALA A 71 3.61 4.54 -1.84
N SER A 72 3.83 5.78 -1.39
CA SER A 72 4.88 6.66 -1.92
C SER A 72 5.88 7.09 -0.84
N LEU A 73 6.04 6.29 0.21
CA LEU A 73 6.99 6.49 1.30
C LEU A 73 8.30 5.78 0.96
N PHE A 74 9.28 6.56 0.50
CA PHE A 74 10.60 6.06 0.12
C PHE A 74 11.58 6.14 1.29
N PRO A 75 12.60 5.27 1.33
CA PRO A 75 13.68 5.36 2.31
C PRO A 75 14.28 6.77 2.34
N GLU A 76 14.54 7.26 3.56
CA GLU A 76 15.18 8.56 3.82
C GLU A 76 14.47 9.83 3.31
N LEU A 77 13.38 9.73 2.54
CA LEU A 77 12.59 10.90 2.17
C LEU A 77 11.73 11.40 3.33
N PRO A 78 11.41 12.71 3.41
CA PRO A 78 10.68 13.28 4.55
C PRO A 78 9.35 12.59 4.88
N GLY A 79 8.64 12.06 3.86
CA GLY A 79 7.33 11.43 4.05
C GLY A 79 7.33 10.24 5.01
N VAL A 80 8.43 9.48 5.12
CA VAL A 80 8.50 8.33 6.04
C VAL A 80 8.61 8.74 7.51
N ARG A 81 8.97 10.00 7.79
CA ARG A 81 9.09 10.58 9.14
C ARG A 81 7.81 11.26 9.63
N GLU A 82 6.76 11.30 8.81
CA GLU A 82 5.51 11.93 9.18
C GLU A 82 4.76 11.09 10.24
N THR A 83 4.43 11.72 11.36
CA THR A 83 3.84 11.07 12.54
C THR A 83 2.40 11.51 12.83
N GLU A 84 1.92 12.59 12.24
CA GLU A 84 0.64 13.22 12.60
C GLU A 84 -0.38 13.20 11.47
N ARG A 85 0.04 13.54 10.25
CA ARG A 85 -0.87 13.71 9.12
C ARG A 85 -1.37 12.36 8.61
N THR A 86 -2.60 12.33 8.11
CA THR A 86 -3.15 11.14 7.43
C THR A 86 -2.50 10.91 6.05
N ALA A 87 -2.25 11.99 5.33
CA ALA A 87 -1.67 11.95 4.00
C ALA A 87 -0.70 13.12 3.79
N VAL A 88 0.27 12.92 2.90
CA VAL A 88 1.30 13.91 2.57
C VAL A 88 1.52 14.00 1.06
N ALA A 89 1.92 15.18 0.61
CA ALA A 89 2.52 15.35 -0.71
C ALA A 89 3.98 14.88 -0.66
N VAL A 90 4.35 13.97 -1.56
CA VAL A 90 5.72 13.50 -1.74
C VAL A 90 6.28 14.21 -2.97
N ARG A 91 7.41 14.88 -2.82
CA ARG A 91 8.11 15.59 -3.89
C ARG A 91 9.49 14.98 -4.07
N GLY A 92 9.99 14.91 -5.31
CA GLY A 92 11.29 14.33 -5.61
C GLY A 92 11.34 12.81 -5.49
N ALA A 93 10.22 12.12 -5.76
CA ALA A 93 10.22 10.66 -5.78
C ALA A 93 11.24 10.15 -6.82
N PRO A 94 12.09 9.16 -6.48
CA PRO A 94 13.17 8.69 -7.34
C PRO A 94 12.66 7.97 -8.61
N LYS A 95 11.35 7.70 -8.67
CA LYS A 95 10.67 7.07 -9.81
C LYS A 95 9.54 7.98 -10.31
N PRO A 96 9.38 8.20 -11.63
CA PRO A 96 8.31 9.02 -12.18
C PRO A 96 6.89 8.51 -11.80
N PRO A 97 5.90 9.40 -11.62
CA PRO A 97 6.06 10.85 -11.52
C PRO A 97 6.75 11.27 -10.21
N PRO A 98 7.52 12.38 -10.21
CA PRO A 98 8.29 12.83 -9.05
C PRO A 98 7.41 13.43 -7.93
N THR A 99 6.17 13.83 -8.25
CA THR A 99 5.20 14.36 -7.29
C THR A 99 4.06 13.38 -7.12
N ARG A 100 3.81 12.97 -5.87
CA ARG A 100 2.83 11.94 -5.50
C ARG A 100 2.05 12.37 -4.26
N VAL A 101 0.93 11.73 -4.01
CA VAL A 101 0.24 11.79 -2.70
C VAL A 101 0.38 10.41 -2.06
N SER A 102 0.69 10.38 -0.77
CA SER A 102 0.83 9.14 0.00
C SER A 102 -0.01 9.19 1.26
N LEU A 103 -0.57 8.04 1.66
CA LEU A 103 -0.83 7.82 3.08
C LEU A 103 0.50 7.76 3.84
N THR A 104 0.47 8.18 5.09
CA THR A 104 1.60 8.13 6.01
C THR A 104 1.64 6.78 6.73
N LEU A 105 2.76 6.43 7.37
CA LEU A 105 2.82 5.20 8.16
C LEU A 105 1.77 5.18 9.30
N PRO A 106 1.54 6.25 10.08
CA PRO A 106 0.44 6.30 11.04
C PRO A 106 -0.93 5.98 10.43
N ALA A 107 -1.24 6.50 9.24
CA ALA A 107 -2.51 6.22 8.57
C ALA A 107 -2.63 4.78 8.09
N ILE A 108 -1.55 4.20 7.55
CA ILE A 108 -1.49 2.78 7.17
C ILE A 108 -1.68 1.89 8.40
N ARG A 109 -1.01 2.24 9.51
CA ARG A 109 -1.06 1.52 10.79
C ARG A 109 -2.41 1.58 11.50
N ALA A 110 -3.28 2.52 11.12
CA ALA A 110 -4.65 2.58 11.63
C ALA A 110 -5.55 1.43 11.10
N ALA A 111 -5.12 0.72 10.05
CA ALA A 111 -5.87 -0.40 9.50
C ALA A 111 -5.94 -1.60 10.47
N ARG A 112 -7.04 -2.36 10.44
CA ARG A 112 -7.12 -3.65 11.15
C ARG A 112 -6.10 -4.63 10.60
N GLU A 113 -6.00 -4.70 9.27
CA GLU A 113 -5.02 -5.53 8.58
C GLU A 113 -4.22 -4.72 7.54
N VAL A 114 -2.92 -5.01 7.43
CA VAL A 114 -2.07 -4.48 6.36
C VAL A 114 -1.51 -5.64 5.57
N TRP A 115 -1.73 -5.65 4.27
CA TRP A 115 -1.31 -6.71 3.37
C TRP A 115 -0.29 -6.14 2.39
N LEU A 116 0.94 -6.66 2.45
CA LEU A 116 2.06 -6.26 1.61
C LEU A 116 2.23 -7.26 0.47
N LEU A 117 2.26 -6.77 -0.77
CA LEU A 117 2.47 -7.61 -1.95
C LEU A 117 3.84 -7.37 -2.57
N ALA A 118 4.52 -8.46 -2.90
CA ALA A 118 5.72 -8.42 -3.72
C ALA A 118 5.79 -9.66 -4.61
N ALA A 119 6.05 -9.44 -5.90
CA ALA A 119 6.26 -10.50 -6.87
C ALA A 119 7.44 -10.15 -7.77
N GLY A 120 8.23 -11.15 -8.15
CA GLY A 120 9.45 -10.99 -8.94
C GLY A 120 10.73 -10.97 -8.12
N GLU A 121 11.81 -11.43 -8.74
CA GLU A 121 13.15 -11.53 -8.16
C GLU A 121 13.70 -10.16 -7.72
N ASP A 122 13.35 -9.10 -8.44
CA ASP A 122 13.78 -7.73 -8.13
C ASP A 122 13.26 -7.23 -6.77
N LYS A 123 12.29 -7.94 -6.16
CA LYS A 123 11.78 -7.63 -4.81
C LYS A 123 12.46 -8.40 -3.69
N ALA A 124 13.17 -9.49 -4.00
CA ALA A 124 13.65 -10.43 -2.98
C ALA A 124 14.49 -9.76 -1.90
N ARG A 125 15.47 -8.95 -2.31
CA ARG A 125 16.32 -8.19 -1.38
C ARG A 125 15.50 -7.23 -0.51
N ALA A 126 14.52 -6.55 -1.10
CA ALA A 126 13.71 -5.58 -0.37
C ALA A 126 12.84 -6.25 0.70
N VAL A 127 12.25 -7.39 0.37
CA VAL A 127 11.45 -8.21 1.29
C VAL A 127 12.31 -8.73 2.43
N THR A 128 13.50 -9.28 2.15
CA THR A 128 14.43 -9.75 3.18
C THR A 128 14.81 -8.63 4.15
N ILE A 129 15.15 -7.44 3.65
CA ILE A 129 15.53 -6.30 4.51
C ILE A 129 14.34 -5.83 5.36
N ALA A 130 13.15 -5.72 4.77
CA ALA A 130 11.96 -5.30 5.50
C ALA A 130 11.60 -6.27 6.64
N LEU A 131 11.79 -7.57 6.42
CA LEU A 131 11.51 -8.62 7.41
C LEU A 131 12.67 -8.88 8.39
N SER A 132 13.85 -8.28 8.20
CA SER A 132 15.01 -8.48 9.08
C SER A 132 15.03 -7.57 10.31
N GLY A 133 13.97 -6.78 10.55
CA GLY A 133 13.91 -5.81 11.64
C GLY A 133 14.63 -4.49 11.36
N ALA A 134 14.84 -4.13 10.09
CA ALA A 134 15.33 -2.81 9.73
C ALA A 134 14.37 -1.69 10.19
N GLY A 135 14.91 -0.54 10.58
CA GLY A 135 14.10 0.61 10.98
C GLY A 135 13.23 1.15 9.84
N GLU A 136 12.03 1.65 10.15
CA GLU A 136 11.05 2.10 9.14
C GLU A 136 11.55 3.25 8.26
N ILE A 137 12.54 4.00 8.75
CA ILE A 137 13.20 5.09 8.03
C ILE A 137 14.00 4.57 6.82
N GLN A 138 14.77 3.51 7.01
CA GLN A 138 15.58 2.85 5.98
C GLN A 138 14.75 1.85 5.18
N ALA A 139 13.73 1.26 5.79
CA ALA A 139 12.87 0.24 5.22
C ALA A 139 11.39 0.57 5.48
N PRO A 140 10.77 1.48 4.70
CA PRO A 140 9.37 1.85 4.89
C PRO A 140 8.40 0.66 4.95
N ALA A 141 8.67 -0.40 4.18
CA ALA A 141 7.89 -1.64 4.24
C ALA A 141 7.91 -2.33 5.61
N ALA A 142 8.97 -2.18 6.42
CA ALA A 142 9.03 -2.70 7.79
C ALA A 142 8.09 -1.94 8.75
N GLY A 143 7.80 -0.66 8.46
CA GLY A 143 6.90 0.18 9.25
C GLY A 143 5.42 0.03 8.88
N ALA A 144 5.09 -0.72 7.83
CA ALA A 144 3.72 -0.93 7.37
C ALA A 144 3.12 -2.19 8.00
N TYR A 145 2.60 -2.06 9.21
CA TYR A 145 1.92 -3.13 9.94
C TYR A 145 0.48 -2.76 10.33
N GLY A 146 -0.40 -3.75 10.41
CA GLY A 146 -1.78 -3.56 10.86
C GLY A 146 -1.93 -3.69 12.37
N ARG A 147 -3.06 -3.23 12.92
CA ARG A 147 -3.37 -3.34 14.36
C ARG A 147 -3.57 -4.79 14.81
N SER A 148 -4.12 -5.63 13.94
CA SER A 148 -4.45 -7.03 14.26
C SER A 148 -3.66 -8.02 13.43
N ARG A 149 -3.34 -7.69 12.18
CA ARG A 149 -2.60 -8.59 11.28
C ARG A 149 -1.76 -7.82 10.27
N THR A 150 -0.57 -8.35 10.01
CA THR A 150 0.27 -7.96 8.88
C THR A 150 0.53 -9.20 8.04
N LEU A 151 0.12 -9.18 6.76
CA LEU A 151 0.26 -10.31 5.85
C LEU A 151 1.22 -9.97 4.72
N TRP A 152 2.19 -10.83 4.46
CA TRP A 152 3.09 -10.73 3.31
C TRP A 152 2.66 -11.74 2.24
N LEU A 153 2.17 -11.23 1.12
CA LEU A 153 1.74 -12.00 -0.04
C LEU A 153 2.85 -11.98 -1.08
N LEU A 154 3.66 -13.05 -1.09
CA LEU A 154 4.88 -13.15 -1.87
C LEU A 154 4.78 -14.26 -2.91
N ASP A 155 5.30 -14.02 -4.11
CA ASP A 155 5.62 -15.14 -5.01
C ASP A 155 6.93 -15.82 -4.60
N ARG A 156 7.25 -16.96 -5.22
CA ARG A 156 8.46 -17.73 -4.90
C ARG A 156 9.74 -16.91 -5.13
N ALA A 157 9.76 -16.05 -6.15
CA ALA A 157 10.93 -15.27 -6.51
C ALA A 157 11.20 -14.16 -5.48
N ALA A 158 10.17 -13.44 -5.04
CA ALA A 158 10.25 -12.42 -4.01
C ALA A 158 10.53 -13.00 -2.62
N ALA A 159 10.15 -14.26 -2.36
CA ALA A 159 10.47 -14.96 -1.11
C ALA A 159 11.85 -15.64 -1.10
N SER A 160 12.60 -15.63 -2.22
CA SER A 160 13.81 -16.46 -2.39
C SER A 160 14.93 -16.22 -1.37
N GLY A 161 14.96 -15.05 -0.74
CA GLY A 161 15.95 -14.68 0.29
C GLY A 161 15.47 -14.86 1.73
N LEU A 162 14.31 -15.50 1.96
CA LEU A 162 13.75 -15.66 3.30
C LEU A 162 14.11 -17.01 3.95
N PRO A 163 14.31 -17.02 5.29
CA PRO A 163 14.43 -18.26 6.04
C PRO A 163 13.16 -19.12 5.91
N ARG A 164 13.32 -20.45 5.86
CA ARG A 164 12.19 -21.38 5.63
C ARG A 164 11.16 -21.35 6.75
N GLU A 165 11.58 -20.94 7.93
CA GLU A 165 10.77 -20.79 9.13
C GLU A 165 9.67 -19.73 8.97
N LEU A 166 9.81 -18.79 8.02
CA LEU A 166 8.80 -17.78 7.73
C LEU A 166 7.74 -18.24 6.72
N TYR A 167 7.91 -19.40 6.09
CA TYR A 167 6.90 -19.94 5.19
C TYR A 167 5.75 -20.48 6.02
N PRO A 168 4.49 -20.34 5.55
CA PRO A 168 3.39 -21.04 6.17
C PRO A 168 3.72 -22.53 6.25
N PRO A 169 3.37 -23.23 7.35
CA PRO A 169 3.47 -24.67 7.38
C PRO A 169 2.74 -25.21 6.15
N ALA A 170 3.35 -26.18 5.46
CA ALA A 170 2.70 -26.82 4.33
C ALA A 170 1.32 -27.31 4.81
N SER A 171 0.25 -26.83 4.18
CA SER A 171 -1.07 -27.37 4.45
C SER A 171 -1.02 -28.89 4.20
N PRO A 172 -1.52 -29.71 5.13
CA PRO A 172 -1.52 -31.17 4.98
C PRO A 172 -2.31 -31.62 3.75
#